data_AF-A0A7R9MY71-F1
#
_entry.id   AF-A0A7R9MY71-F1
#
_cell.length_a   1.000
_cell.length_b   1.000
_cell.length_c   1.000
_cell.angle_alpha   90.00
_cell.angle_beta   90.00
_cell.angle_gamma   90.00
#
_symmetry.space_group_name_H-M   'P 1'
#
loop_
_entity.id
_entity.type
_entity.pdbx_description
1 polymer ?
#
loop_
_entity_poly.entity_id
_entity_poly.type
_entity_poly.pdbx_seq_one_letter_code
_entity_poly.pdbx_strand_id
1 'polypeptide(L)' 'MSVTLIIDGREIPMNEFVERFLQNTISGSLKSLRGVGEWKEVRITIRED' A
#
# COMPACT_ATOMS: atom_id res chain seq x y z
N MET A 1 -7.38 -1.53 -8.00
CA MET A 1 -6.12 -1.61 -7.23
C MET A 1 -6.08 -2.98 -6.60
N SER A 2 -4.91 -3.60 -6.55
CA SER A 2 -4.64 -4.78 -5.72
C SER A 2 -3.53 -4.39 -4.73
N VAL A 3 -3.52 -5.02 -3.56
CA VAL A 3 -2.45 -4.82 -2.58
C VAL A 3 -1.81 -6.17 -2.31
N THR A 4 -0.48 -6.21 -2.35
CA THR A 4 0.31 -7.37 -1.98
C THR A 4 1.07 -7.03 -0.69
N LEU A 5 0.90 -7.85 0.35
CA LEU A 5 1.62 -7.70 1.61
C LEU A 5 2.78 -8.69 1.63
N ILE A 6 4.00 -8.17 1.75
CA ILE A 6 5.22 -8.99 1.87
C ILE A 6 5.82 -8.74 3.24
N ILE A 7 5.92 -9.80 4.06
CA ILE A 7 6.58 -9.78 5.37
C ILE A 7 7.73 -10.79 5.29
N ASP A 8 8.96 -10.32 5.55
CA ASP A 8 10.18 -11.14 5.50
C ASP A 8 10.33 -11.96 4.20
N GLY A 9 10.01 -11.32 3.07
CA GLY A 9 10.08 -11.94 1.74
C GLY A 9 8.95 -12.92 1.42
N ARG A 10 7.95 -13.07 2.29
CA ARG A 10 6.79 -13.95 2.09
C ARG A 10 5.54 -13.14 1.81
N GLU A 11 4.80 -13.54 0.78
CA GLU A 11 3.47 -12.99 0.52
C GLU A 11 2.47 -13.49 1.57
N ILE A 12 1.83 -12.55 2.26
CA ILE A 12 0.84 -12.84 3.28
C ILE A 12 -0.56 -12.55 2.71
N PRO A 13 -1.46 -13.55 2.65
CA PRO A 13 -2.80 -13.32 2.16
C PRO A 13 -3.55 -12.40 3.11
N MET A 14 -4.14 -11.35 2.55
CA MET A 14 -5.00 -10.43 3.29
C MET A 14 -6.46 -10.83 3.14
N ASN A 15 -7.25 -10.53 4.17
CA ASN A 15 -8.70 -10.57 4.04
C ASN A 15 -9.21 -9.27 3.36
N GLU A 16 -10.48 -9.29 2.96
CA GLU A 16 -11.13 -8.18 2.26
C GLU A 16 -11.10 -6.86 3.05
N PHE A 17 -11.23 -6.93 4.39
CA PHE A 17 -11.18 -5.73 5.23
C PHE A 17 -9.81 -5.06 5.17
N VAL A 18 -8.73 -5.82 5.38
CA VAL A 18 -7.35 -5.30 5.39
C VAL A 18 -6.97 -4.76 4.03
N GLU A 19 -7.32 -5.47 2.96
CA GLU A 19 -7.04 -5.01 1.60
C GLU A 19 -7.73 -3.66 1.31
N ARG A 20 -9.04 -3.55 1.59
CA ARG A 20 -9.78 -2.29 1.39
C ARG A 20 -9.25 -1.15 2.26
N PHE A 21 -8.89 -1.44 3.51
CA PHE A 21 -8.34 -0.45 4.43
C PHE A 21 -7.03 0.14 3.91
N LEU A 22 -6.10 -0.71 3.47
CA LEU A 22 -4.81 -0.26 2.93
C LEU A 22 -4.98 0.50 1.61
N GLN A 23 -5.84 0.02 0.70
CA GLN A 23 -6.11 0.70 -0.56
C GLN A 23 -6.59 2.14 -0.35
N ASN A 24 -7.57 2.32 0.52
CA ASN A 24 -8.16 3.64 0.80
C ASN A 24 -7.16 4.56 1.50
N THR A 25 -6.46 4.05 2.51
CA THR A 25 -5.49 4.83 3.28
C THR A 25 -4.34 5.29 2.38
N ILE A 26 -3.71 4.37 1.64
CA ILE A 26 -2.58 4.68 0.76
C ILE A 26 -3.01 5.62 -0.36
N SER A 27 -4.17 5.38 -1.00
CA SER A 27 -4.68 6.28 -2.04
C SER A 27 -4.94 7.68 -1.51
N GLY A 28 -5.52 7.79 -0.31
CA GLY A 28 -5.74 9.07 0.38
C GLY A 28 -4.42 9.80 0.68
N SER A 29 -3.42 9.07 1.19
CA SER A 29 -2.08 9.62 1.44
C SER A 29 -1.41 10.10 0.16
N LEU A 30 -1.48 9.35 -0.95
CA LEU A 30 -0.84 9.76 -2.20
C LEU A 30 -1.49 11.00 -2.81
N LYS A 31 -2.82 11.14 -2.70
CA LYS A 31 -3.56 12.33 -3.18
C LYS A 31 -3.19 13.60 -2.43
N SER A 32 -2.71 13.50 -1.19
CA SER A 32 -2.30 14.67 -0.41
C SER A 32 -0.86 15.10 -0.68
N LEU A 33 -0.05 14.27 -1.35
CA LEU A 33 1.33 14.60 -1.70
C LEU A 33 1.39 15.55 -2.91
N ARG A 34 2.21 16.60 -2.79
CA ARG A 34 2.52 17.49 -3.91
C ARG A 34 3.59 16.86 -4.79
N GLY A 35 3.47 17.02 -6.10
CA GLY A 35 4.46 16.54 -7.07
C GLY A 35 4.34 15.05 -7.43
N VAL A 36 3.41 14.33 -6.81
CA VAL A 36 3.03 12.97 -7.23
C VAL A 36 1.93 13.11 -8.28
N GLY A 37 2.30 12.94 -9.54
CA GLY A 37 1.35 12.90 -10.67
C GLY A 37 0.60 11.57 -10.72
N GLU A 38 0.13 11.20 -11.91
CA GLU A 38 -0.43 9.87 -12.13
C GLU A 38 0.62 8.77 -11.90
N TRP A 39 0.22 7.69 -11.25
CA TRP A 39 1.10 6.57 -10.92
C TRP A 39 0.45 5.24 -11.29
N LYS A 40 1.29 4.23 -11.54
CA LYS A 40 0.86 2.86 -11.86
C LYS A 40 1.15 1.87 -10.72
N GLU A 41 2.25 2.07 -10.00
CA GLU A 41 2.68 1.25 -8.86
C GLU A 41 3.23 2.17 -7.76
N VAL A 42 2.96 1.83 -6.50
CA VAL A 42 3.53 2.49 -5.33
C VAL A 42 4.15 1.41 -4.45
N ARG A 43 5.40 1.62 -4.02
CA ARG A 43 6.11 0.73 -3.10
C ARG A 43 6.34 1.45 -1.77
N ILE A 44 5.85 0.85 -0.69
CA ILE A 44 6.04 1.32 0.68
C ILE A 44 6.86 0.27 1.42
N THR A 45 7.90 0.69 2.14
CA THR A 45 8.72 -0.19 2.96
C THR A 45 8.74 0.35 4.38
N ILE A 46 8.32 -0.48 5.34
CA ILE A 46 8.34 -0.19 6.76
C ILE A 46 9.35 -1.16 7.39
N ARG A 47 10.18 -0.66 8.31
CA ARG A 47 11.14 -1.45 9.08
C ARG A 47 10.90 -1.15 10.55
N GLU A 48 10.89 -2.18 11.37
CA GLU A 48 10.90 -2.08 12.83
C GLU A 48 12.33 -2.35 13.31
N ASP A 49 12.78 -1.61 14.32
CA ASP A 49 14.08 -1.80 14.99
C ASP A 49 13.97 -2.79 16.16
#